data_AF-A0AAQ3QD39-F1
#
_entry.id   AF-A0AAQ3QD39-F1
#
_cell.length_a   1.000
_cell.length_b   1.000
_cell.length_c   1.000
_cell.angle_alpha   90.00
_cell.angle_beta   90.00
_cell.angle_gamma   90.00
#
_symmetry.space_group_name_H-M   'P 1'
#
loop_
_entity.id
_entity.type
_entity.pdbx_description
1 polymer ?
#
loop_
_entity_poly.entity_id
_entity_poly.type
_entity_poly.pdbx_seq_one_letter_code
_entity_poly.pdbx_strand_id
1 'polypeptide(L)' 'MYTDQFVYYGRKASLMVGNVLPIRSIPEGAVVCNVEHHVGDRGVLTRASGDYAIVISHNPDNGTSRSF' A
#
# COMPACT_ATOMS: atom_id res chain seq x y z
N MET A 1 -2.05 -14.34 -3.42
CA MET A 1 -3.04 -14.67 -2.37
C MET A 1 -3.58 -16.06 -2.63
N TYR A 2 -3.80 -16.84 -1.58
CA TYR A 2 -4.38 -18.19 -1.66
C TYR A 2 -5.49 -18.35 -0.62
N THR A 3 -6.37 -19.32 -0.81
CA THR A 3 -7.47 -19.62 0.12
C THR A 3 -6.90 -19.96 1.51
N ASP A 4 -7.54 -19.49 2.58
CA ASP A 4 -7.09 -19.65 3.98
C ASP A 4 -5.82 -18.87 4.36
N GLN A 5 -5.32 -17.98 3.51
CA GLN A 5 -4.29 -17.02 3.89
C GLN A 5 -4.88 -15.96 4.85
N PHE A 6 -4.27 -15.78 6.03
CA PHE A 6 -4.62 -14.68 6.92
C PHE A 6 -4.16 -13.34 6.33
N VAL A 7 -5.11 -12.41 6.20
CA VAL A 7 -4.87 -11.04 5.77
C VAL A 7 -5.07 -10.08 6.93
N TYR A 8 -4.05 -9.25 7.18
CA TYR A 8 -4.06 -8.29 8.27
C TYR A 8 -4.14 -6.86 7.74
N TYR A 9 -4.90 -6.02 8.46
CA TYR A 9 -5.15 -4.62 8.12
C TYR A 9 -4.68 -3.72 9.25
N GLY A 10 -3.94 -2.66 8.91
CA GLY A 10 -3.62 -1.56 9.82
C GLY A 10 -2.13 -1.37 10.10
N ARG A 11 -1.81 -0.34 10.90
CA ARG A 11 -0.42 0.11 11.15
C ARG A 11 0.47 -0.92 11.83
N LYS A 12 -0.10 -1.87 12.56
CA LYS A 12 0.63 -2.93 13.28
C LYS A 12 0.72 -4.25 12.48
N ALA A 13 0.14 -4.31 11.29
CA ALA A 13 0.26 -5.49 10.45
C ALA A 13 1.71 -5.66 10.00
N SER A 14 2.12 -6.90 9.76
CA SER A 14 3.42 -7.20 9.17
C SER A 14 3.40 -6.92 7.67
N LEU A 15 4.55 -6.55 7.11
CA LEU A 15 4.70 -6.34 5.67
C LEU A 15 4.75 -7.71 4.96
N MET A 16 3.60 -8.17 4.49
CA MET A 16 3.43 -9.44 3.77
C MET A 16 2.50 -9.23 2.58
N VAL A 17 2.71 -9.98 1.50
CA VAL A 17 1.86 -9.94 0.30
C VAL A 17 0.40 -10.22 0.68
N GLY A 18 -0.45 -9.23 0.41
CA GLY A 18 -1.88 -9.27 0.67
C GLY A 18 -2.32 -8.47 1.90
N ASN A 19 -1.42 -8.16 2.84
CA ASN A 19 -1.74 -7.29 3.97
C ASN A 19 -1.92 -5.84 3.53
N VAL A 20 -2.72 -5.10 4.29
CA VAL A 20 -2.99 -3.68 4.03
C VAL A 20 -2.38 -2.84 5.13
N LEU A 21 -1.39 -2.02 4.76
CA LEU A 21 -0.67 -1.13 5.64
C LEU A 21 -0.76 0.32 5.14
N PRO A 22 -0.68 1.33 6.03
CA PRO A 22 -0.50 2.72 5.61
C PRO A 22 0.80 2.88 4.81
N ILE A 23 0.76 3.61 3.68
CA ILE A 23 1.93 3.78 2.78
C ILE A 23 3.17 4.25 3.53
N ARG A 24 3.03 5.15 4.52
CA ARG A 24 4.13 5.63 5.38
C ARG A 24 4.88 4.54 6.17
N SER A 25 4.33 3.33 6.26
CA SER A 25 4.93 2.20 7.00
C SER A 25 5.53 1.15 6.06
N ILE A 26 5.37 1.36 4.75
CA ILE A 26 5.90 0.50 3.69
C ILE A 26 7.22 1.14 3.23
N PRO A 27 8.31 0.38 3.06
CA PRO A 27 9.59 0.94 2.64
C PRO A 27 9.57 1.38 1.16
N GLU A 28 10.45 2.31 0.82
CA GLU A 28 10.73 2.71 -0.56
C GLU A 28 11.22 1.50 -1.38
N GLY A 29 10.84 1.44 -2.65
CA GLY A 29 11.06 0.32 -3.56
C GLY A 29 10.07 -0.83 -3.42
N ALA A 30 9.17 -0.81 -2.43
CA ALA A 30 8.14 -1.84 -2.29
C ALA A 30 7.05 -1.71 -3.36
N VAL A 31 6.61 -2.86 -3.85
CA VAL A 31 5.48 -2.97 -4.78
C VAL A 31 4.18 -3.04 -4.00
N VAL A 32 3.22 -2.20 -4.37
CA VAL A 32 1.91 -2.07 -3.74
C VAL A 32 0.78 -2.09 -4.77
N CYS A 33 -0.43 -2.41 -4.33
CA CYS A 33 -1.64 -2.38 -5.15
C CYS A 33 -2.83 -1.83 -4.36
N ASN A 34 -3.91 -1.48 -5.06
CA ASN A 34 -5.14 -0.93 -4.47
C ASN A 34 -4.89 0.30 -3.57
N VAL A 35 -4.01 1.19 -4.00
CA VAL A 35 -3.57 2.37 -3.25
C VAL A 35 -4.66 3.44 -3.18
N GLU A 36 -4.83 4.08 -2.02
CA GLU A 36 -5.74 5.21 -1.83
C GLU A 36 -5.09 6.52 -2.32
N HIS A 37 -5.81 7.32 -3.12
CA HIS A 37 -5.31 8.64 -3.54
C HIS A 37 -5.40 9.65 -2.38
N HIS A 38 -6.51 9.64 -1.64
CA HIS A 38 -6.63 10.28 -0.32
C HIS A 38 -6.97 9.22 0.73
N VAL A 39 -6.55 9.49 1.97
CA VAL A 39 -6.82 8.60 3.11
C VAL A 39 -8.33 8.39 3.26
N GLY A 40 -8.78 7.14 3.17
CA GLY A 40 -10.19 6.77 3.28
C GLY A 40 -10.92 6.54 1.97
N ASP A 41 -10.26 6.70 0.82
CA ASP A 41 -10.87 6.47 -0.51
C ASP A 41 -11.09 4.98 -0.85
N ARG A 42 -10.69 4.04 0.04
CA ARG A 42 -10.91 2.58 -0.09
C ARG A 42 -10.26 1.95 -1.33
N GLY A 43 -9.18 2.55 -1.81
CA GLY A 43 -8.39 2.12 -2.95
C GLY A 43 -8.94 2.69 -4.26
N VAL A 44 -8.12 3.48 -4.97
CA VAL A 44 -8.49 4.15 -6.22
C VAL A 44 -7.49 3.86 -7.34
N LEU A 45 -6.21 3.74 -6.99
CA LEU A 45 -5.12 3.52 -7.93
C LEU A 45 -4.77 2.03 -8.01
N THR A 46 -4.17 1.59 -9.14
CA THR A 46 -3.64 0.23 -9.33
C THR A 46 -4.66 -0.88 -9.04
N ARG A 47 -5.85 -0.76 -9.64
CA ARG A 47 -6.95 -1.73 -9.49
C ARG A 47 -7.13 -2.66 -10.69
N ALA A 48 -6.53 -2.34 -11.84
CA ALA A 48 -6.62 -3.20 -13.00
C ALA A 48 -5.74 -4.45 -12.83
N SER A 49 -6.06 -5.51 -13.55
CA SER A 49 -5.33 -6.78 -13.48
C SER A 49 -3.89 -6.59 -13.95
N GLY A 50 -2.93 -6.84 -13.07
CA GLY A 50 -1.50 -6.72 -13.38
C GLY A 50 -0.92 -5.32 -13.13
N ASP A 51 -1.74 -4.34 -12.77
CA ASP A 51 -1.23 -3.03 -12.35
C ASP A 51 -0.55 -3.12 -10.98
N TYR A 52 0.51 -2.35 -10.84
CA TYR A 52 1.23 -2.19 -9.59
C TYR A 52 1.75 -0.76 -9.50
N ALA A 53 2.01 -0.31 -8.28
CA ALA A 53 2.73 0.92 -8.02
C ALA A 53 3.95 0.62 -7.17
N ILE A 54 4.96 1.48 -7.27
CA ILE A 54 6.17 1.40 -6.45
C ILE A 54 6.20 2.61 -5.53
N VAL A 55 6.50 2.38 -4.26
CA VAL A 55 6.75 3.47 -3.29
C VAL A 55 8.11 4.08 -3.60
N ILE A 56 8.17 5.36 -3.98
CA ILE A 56 9.43 5.99 -4.43
C ILE A 56 10.06 6.80 -3.32
N SER A 57 9.25 7.58 -2.60
CA SER A 57 9.74 8.39 -1.51
C SER A 57 8.64 8.74 -0.51
N HIS A 58 9.06 8.87 0.76
CA HIS A 58 8.23 9.43 1.82
C HIS A 58 8.67 10.86 2.14
N ASN A 59 7.71 11.79 2.18
CA ASN A 59 7.94 13.11 2.76
C ASN A 59 7.37 13.15 4.19
N PRO A 60 8.22 13.12 5.24
CA PRO A 60 7.77 13.10 6.63
C PRO A 60 7.10 14.42 7.06
N ASP A 61 7.39 15.54 6.41
CA ASP A 61 6.91 16.87 6.82
C ASP A 61 5.44 17.10 6.43
N ASN A 62 5.04 16.58 5.26
CA ASN A 62 3.68 16.73 4.73
C ASN A 62 2.83 15.47 4.86
N GLY A 63 3.38 14.39 5.45
CA GLY A 63 2.69 13.10 5.55
C GLY A 63 2.32 12.46 4.20
N THR A 64 2.87 12.98 3.10
CA THR A 64 2.58 12.54 1.74
C THR A 64 3.65 11.55 1.29
N SER A 65 3.21 10.44 0.69
CA SER A 65 4.09 9.45 0.07
C SER A 65 3.80 9.44 -1.42
N ARG A 66 4.85 9.47 -2.25
CA ARG A 66 4.70 9.44 -3.71
C ARG A 66 4.92 8.01 -4.21
N SER A 67 3.98 7.56 -5.04
CA SER A 67 4.05 6.28 -5.75
C SER A 67 3.68 6.49 -7.22
N PHE A 68 4.43 5.88 -8.13
CA PHE A 68 4.08 5.79 -9.56
C PHE A 68 3.82 4.34 -9.92
#